data_AF-J2W8F4-F1
#
_entry.id   AF-J2W8F4-F1
#
_cell.length_a   1.000
_cell.length_b   1.000
_cell.length_c   1.000
_cell.angle_alpha   90.00
_cell.angle_beta   90.00
_cell.angle_gamma   90.00
#
_symmetry.space_group_name_H-M   'P 1'
#
loop_
_entity.id
_entity.type
_entity.pdbx_description
1 polymer ?
#
loop_
_entity_poly.entity_id
_entity_poly.type
_entity_poly.pdbx_seq_one_letter_code
_entity_poly.pdbx_strand_id
1 'polypeptide(L)'
;MSELRAATRQSTARTGLIEFDGARGTVSVPCTIADVSGTGARLKLDWSLAFPKQATLIFADGLRKPCRVAWQKRRLLGVAFADGVASPDEQALMMTEQEQALHRQHIGAQVKAAREARGYTQSQIANLIGVSPDFVSRAERGETSIPLHQLTHIADLLLVDLDSLVAGPASIGVPAHEAELAAG
;
A
#
# COMPACT_ATOMS: atom_id res chain seq x y z
N MET A 1 10.52 -6.96 16.19
CA MET A 1 10.38 -7.64 14.88
C MET A 1 9.80 -6.63 13.92
N SER A 2 10.65 -6.02 13.08
CA SER A 2 10.28 -4.89 12.22
C SER A 2 9.58 -5.40 10.97
N GLU A 3 8.27 -5.17 10.88
CA GLU A 3 7.54 -5.29 9.62
C GLU A 3 7.76 -4.03 8.78
N LEU A 4 8.86 -4.00 8.01
CA LEU A 4 9.14 -2.94 7.03
C LEU A 4 8.21 -3.11 5.82
N ARG A 5 6.93 -2.79 5.97
CA ARG A 5 5.93 -2.90 4.89
C ARG A 5 5.75 -1.54 4.22
N ALA A 6 6.28 -1.38 3.01
CA ALA A 6 6.19 -0.12 2.26
C ALA A 6 4.76 0.24 1.76
N ALA A 7 3.79 -0.68 1.80
CA ALA A 7 2.39 -0.41 1.43
C ALA A 7 1.43 -1.53 1.88
N THR A 8 0.18 -1.16 2.15
CA THR A 8 -0.92 -2.10 2.46
C THR A 8 -1.39 -2.83 1.23
N ARG A 9 -1.64 -4.14 1.36
CA ARG A 9 -2.01 -5.01 0.26
C ARG A 9 -3.45 -5.46 0.42
N GLN A 10 -4.27 -5.26 -0.61
CA GLN A 10 -5.67 -5.70 -0.60
C GLN A 10 -5.82 -7.05 -1.26
N SER A 11 -6.63 -7.92 -0.66
CA SER A 11 -6.84 -9.29 -1.14
C SER A 11 -7.55 -9.30 -2.49
N THR A 12 -6.82 -9.65 -3.54
CA THR A 12 -7.30 -9.69 -4.92
C THR A 12 -6.92 -11.05 -5.47
N ALA A 13 -7.77 -12.07 -5.34
CA ALA A 13 -7.47 -13.41 -5.88
C ALA A 13 -7.62 -13.39 -7.42
N ARG A 14 -6.56 -12.99 -8.12
CA ARG A 14 -6.50 -12.89 -9.59
C ARG A 14 -5.47 -13.86 -10.15
N THR A 15 -5.72 -14.41 -11.34
CA THR A 15 -4.72 -15.21 -12.05
C THR A 15 -3.70 -14.28 -12.75
N GLY A 16 -2.42 -14.62 -12.68
CA GLY A 16 -1.35 -13.94 -13.40
C GLY A 16 -0.22 -14.91 -13.77
N LEU A 17 0.81 -14.42 -14.46
CA LEU A 17 2.03 -15.16 -14.76
C LEU A 17 3.22 -14.44 -14.14
N ILE A 18 4.21 -15.19 -13.69
CA ILE A 18 5.53 -14.64 -13.36
C ILE A 18 6.57 -15.19 -14.32
N GLU A 19 7.23 -14.28 -15.04
CA GLU A 19 8.28 -14.59 -16.00
C GLU A 19 9.66 -14.24 -15.46
N PHE A 20 10.63 -15.11 -15.71
CA PHE A 20 12.03 -14.86 -15.36
C PHE A 20 12.97 -15.65 -16.25
N ASP A 21 14.24 -15.22 -16.31
CA ASP A 21 15.25 -15.94 -17.07
C ASP A 21 15.73 -17.17 -16.31
N GLY A 22 15.51 -18.35 -16.91
CA GLY A 22 16.02 -19.63 -16.43
C GLY A 22 17.24 -20.09 -17.21
N ALA A 23 17.84 -21.19 -16.75
CA ALA A 23 19.07 -21.74 -17.36
C ALA A 23 18.93 -22.16 -18.84
N ARG A 24 17.69 -22.36 -19.34
CA ARG A 24 17.41 -22.78 -20.72
C ARG A 24 16.54 -21.78 -21.49
N GLY A 25 16.43 -20.54 -21.00
CA GLY A 25 15.58 -19.51 -21.57
C GLY A 25 14.51 -19.02 -20.59
N THR A 26 13.59 -18.20 -21.09
CA THR A 26 12.53 -17.59 -20.28
C THR A 26 11.56 -18.63 -19.75
N VAL A 27 11.34 -18.61 -18.44
CA VAL A 27 10.40 -19.47 -17.73
C VAL A 27 9.19 -18.63 -17.36
N SER A 28 7.99 -19.12 -17.69
CA SER A 28 6.72 -18.48 -17.33
C SER A 28 5.93 -19.42 -16.41
N VAL A 29 5.57 -18.94 -15.22
CA VAL A 29 4.91 -19.74 -14.18
C VAL A 29 3.55 -19.12 -13.84
N PRO A 30 2.44 -19.88 -13.90
CA PRO A 30 1.16 -19.39 -13.45
C PRO A 30 1.15 -19.14 -11.94
N CYS A 31 0.46 -18.08 -11.53
CA CYS A 31 0.31 -17.70 -10.14
C CYS A 31 -1.09 -17.15 -9.86
N THR A 32 -1.51 -17.28 -8.61
CA THR A 32 -2.59 -16.46 -8.07
C THR A 32 -1.96 -15.23 -7.44
N ILE A 33 -2.19 -14.06 -8.01
CA ILE A 33 -2.00 -12.80 -7.30
C ILE A 33 -2.96 -12.87 -6.11
N ALA A 34 -2.43 -12.80 -4.89
CA ALA A 34 -3.21 -12.85 -3.67
C ALA A 34 -3.59 -11.45 -3.21
N ASP A 35 -2.70 -10.49 -3.47
CA ASP A 35 -2.91 -9.07 -3.20
C ASP A 35 -1.90 -8.20 -3.96
N VAL A 36 -2.30 -6.96 -4.21
CA VAL A 36 -1.48 -5.94 -4.89
C VAL A 36 -1.53 -4.64 -4.10
N SER A 37 -0.45 -3.87 -4.16
CA SER A 37 -0.36 -2.49 -3.71
C SER A 37 0.34 -1.65 -4.76
N GLY A 38 0.44 -0.34 -4.52
CA GLY A 38 1.23 0.54 -5.37
C GLY A 38 2.72 0.17 -5.47
N THR A 39 3.28 -0.64 -4.56
CA THR A 39 4.73 -0.93 -4.52
C THR A 39 5.10 -2.39 -4.79
N GLY A 40 4.11 -3.28 -4.87
CA GLY A 40 4.39 -4.70 -5.09
C GLY A 40 3.15 -5.57 -5.03
N ALA A 41 3.40 -6.88 -5.00
CA ALA A 41 2.34 -7.87 -4.94
C ALA A 41 2.75 -9.06 -4.06
N ARG A 42 1.75 -9.79 -3.56
CA ARG A 42 1.94 -11.15 -3.04
C ARG A 42 1.36 -12.12 -4.05
N LEU A 43 2.16 -13.11 -4.41
CA LEU A 43 1.77 -14.19 -5.31
C LEU A 43 1.69 -15.48 -4.51
N LYS A 44 0.68 -16.28 -4.80
CA LYS A 44 0.58 -17.69 -4.43
C LYS A 44 0.90 -18.51 -5.67
N LEU A 45 1.89 -19.38 -5.53
CA LEU A 45 2.35 -20.28 -6.57
C LEU A 45 1.83 -21.68 -6.28
N ASP A 46 1.57 -22.45 -7.32
CA ASP A 46 1.14 -23.84 -7.15
C ASP A 46 2.29 -24.72 -6.63
N TRP A 47 3.53 -24.40 -7.00
CA TRP A 47 4.73 -25.15 -6.66
C TRP A 47 5.84 -24.25 -6.08
N SER A 48 6.76 -24.84 -5.32
CA SER A 48 7.94 -24.15 -4.79
C SER A 48 9.11 -24.29 -5.77
N LEU A 49 9.42 -23.20 -6.48
CA LEU A 49 10.63 -23.08 -7.30
C LEU A 49 11.62 -22.13 -6.63
N ALA A 50 12.92 -22.30 -6.82
CA ALA A 50 13.88 -21.25 -6.47
C ALA A 50 13.72 -20.10 -7.48
N PHE A 51 13.37 -18.89 -7.01
CA PHE A 51 13.21 -17.74 -7.89
C PHE A 51 14.49 -16.90 -7.98
N PRO A 52 14.81 -16.37 -9.18
CA PRO A 52 15.86 -15.38 -9.34
C PRO A 52 15.47 -14.05 -8.67
N LYS A 53 16.46 -13.16 -8.48
CA LYS A 53 16.26 -11.86 -7.84
C LYS A 53 15.34 -10.93 -8.64
N GLN A 54 15.25 -11.11 -9.95
CA GLN A 54 14.45 -10.29 -10.87
C GLN A 54 13.46 -11.16 -11.64
N ALA A 55 12.27 -10.63 -11.88
CA ALA A 55 11.20 -11.26 -12.63
C ALA A 55 10.30 -10.19 -13.25
N THR A 56 9.35 -10.61 -14.09
CA THR A 56 8.27 -9.77 -14.59
C THR A 56 6.94 -10.40 -14.17
N LEU A 57 6.13 -9.65 -13.42
CA LEU A 57 4.75 -10.04 -13.13
C LEU A 57 3.87 -9.61 -14.29
N ILE A 58 3.10 -10.54 -14.84
CA ILE A 58 2.14 -10.31 -15.93
C ILE A 58 0.74 -10.50 -15.37
N PHE A 59 -0.07 -9.45 -15.47
CA PHE A 59 -1.46 -9.43 -15.05
C PHE A 59 -2.37 -10.00 -16.15
N ALA A 60 -3.59 -10.41 -15.80
CA ALA A 60 -4.52 -11.03 -16.73
C ALA A 60 -4.93 -10.11 -17.91
N ASP A 61 -4.84 -8.80 -17.72
CA ASP A 61 -5.08 -7.77 -18.74
C ASP A 61 -3.87 -7.54 -19.67
N GLY A 62 -2.77 -8.25 -19.45
CA GLY A 62 -1.54 -8.14 -20.22
C GLY A 62 -0.56 -7.10 -19.70
N LEU A 63 -0.86 -6.37 -18.62
CA LEU A 63 0.11 -5.45 -18.01
C LEU A 63 1.33 -6.24 -17.53
N ARG A 64 2.52 -5.78 -17.91
CA ARG A 64 3.80 -6.39 -17.55
C ARG A 64 4.54 -5.46 -16.60
N LYS A 65 4.72 -5.88 -15.34
CA LYS A 65 5.45 -5.09 -14.35
C LYS A 65 6.77 -5.77 -13.97
N PRO A 66 7.92 -5.18 -14.34
CA PRO A 66 9.21 -5.61 -13.83
C PRO A 66 9.24 -5.55 -12.31
N CYS A 67 9.73 -6.60 -11.67
CA CYS A 67 9.75 -6.72 -10.23
C CYS A 67 10.99 -7.46 -9.73
N ARG A 68 11.29 -7.27 -8.45
CA ARG A 68 12.32 -8.02 -7.73
C ARG A 68 11.65 -8.90 -6.68
N VAL A 69 12.22 -10.08 -6.45
CA VAL A 69 11.78 -10.93 -5.36
C VAL A 69 12.23 -10.32 -4.05
N ALA A 70 11.27 -9.88 -3.24
CA ALA A 70 11.51 -9.30 -1.93
C ALA A 70 11.63 -10.38 -0.84
N TRP A 71 10.81 -11.43 -0.94
CA TRP A 71 10.86 -12.58 -0.05
C TRP A 71 10.15 -13.79 -0.66
N GLN A 72 10.52 -14.98 -0.20
CA GLN A 72 9.85 -16.23 -0.58
C GLN A 72 9.64 -17.11 0.65
N LYS A 73 8.43 -17.66 0.81
CA LYS A 73 8.09 -18.58 1.90
C LYS A 73 7.06 -19.62 1.44
N ARG A 74 7.45 -20.89 1.40
CA ARG A 74 6.62 -22.01 0.91
C ARG A 74 6.10 -21.73 -0.51
N ARG A 75 4.77 -21.55 -0.66
CA ARG A 75 4.07 -21.25 -1.91
C ARG A 75 3.75 -19.76 -2.07
N LEU A 76 4.28 -18.91 -1.20
CA LEU A 76 4.09 -17.46 -1.27
C LEU A 76 5.37 -16.78 -1.72
N LEU A 77 5.22 -15.86 -2.66
CA LEU A 77 6.29 -15.04 -3.20
C LEU A 77 5.87 -13.57 -3.06
N GLY A 78 6.67 -12.80 -2.33
CA GLY A 78 6.54 -11.35 -2.29
C GLY A 78 7.42 -10.72 -3.36
N VAL A 79 6.81 -9.92 -4.23
CA VAL A 79 7.55 -9.13 -5.23
C VAL A 79 7.40 -7.64 -4.93
N ALA A 80 8.46 -6.88 -5.18
CA ALA A 80 8.47 -5.42 -5.16
C ALA A 80 8.69 -4.90 -6.58
N PHE A 81 7.95 -3.89 -7.00
CA PHE A 81 8.09 -3.34 -8.35
C PHE A 81 9.47 -2.69 -8.52
N ALA A 82 10.09 -2.92 -9.69
CA ALA A 82 11.47 -2.48 -9.95
C ALA A 82 11.59 -0.95 -9.84
N ASP A 83 10.61 -0.23 -10.39
CA ASP A 83 10.54 1.24 -10.39
C ASP A 83 10.01 1.82 -9.06
N GLY A 84 9.82 0.98 -8.04
CA GLY A 84 9.37 1.37 -6.71
C GLY A 84 7.86 1.51 -6.58
N VAL A 85 7.23 2.34 -7.41
CA VAL A 85 5.78 2.60 -7.37
C VAL A 85 5.15 2.42 -8.75
N ALA A 86 4.02 1.73 -8.83
CA ALA A 86 3.20 1.65 -10.05
C ALA A 86 2.57 3.01 -10.34
N SER A 87 2.52 3.43 -11.60
CA SER A 87 1.83 4.66 -12.01
C SER A 87 0.33 4.57 -11.69
N PRO A 88 -0.40 5.70 -11.65
CA PRO A 88 -1.85 5.68 -11.46
C PRO A 88 -2.59 4.79 -12.46
N ASP A 89 -2.18 4.83 -13.74
CA ASP A 89 -2.76 4.02 -14.82
C ASP A 89 -2.45 2.53 -14.62
N GLU A 90 -1.21 2.20 -14.24
CA GLU A 90 -0.82 0.84 -13.90
C GLU A 90 -1.60 0.33 -12.69
N GLN A 91 -1.77 1.13 -11.65
CA GLN A 91 -2.57 0.77 -10.49
C GLN A 91 -4.03 0.49 -10.90
N ALA A 92 -4.60 1.24 -11.85
CA ALA A 92 -5.98 1.07 -12.33
C ALA A 92 -6.19 -0.21 -13.15
N LEU A 93 -5.13 -0.72 -13.74
CA LEU A 93 -5.10 -2.02 -14.41
C LEU A 93 -4.92 -3.16 -13.38
N MET A 94 -4.00 -2.98 -12.43
CA MET A 94 -3.67 -3.96 -11.40
C MET A 94 -4.77 -4.18 -10.35
N MET A 95 -5.47 -3.11 -9.97
CA MET A 95 -6.54 -3.08 -8.96
C MET A 95 -7.83 -2.62 -9.61
N THR A 96 -8.97 -3.22 -9.24
CA THR A 96 -10.26 -2.69 -9.66
C THR A 96 -10.47 -1.29 -9.07
N GLU A 97 -11.27 -0.46 -9.74
CA GLU A 97 -11.64 0.86 -9.21
C GLU A 97 -12.28 0.76 -7.81
N GLN A 98 -13.01 -0.32 -7.55
CA GLN A 98 -13.60 -0.62 -6.24
C GLN A 98 -12.54 -0.88 -5.17
N GLU A 99 -11.52 -1.68 -5.46
CA GLU A 99 -10.39 -1.94 -4.56
C GLU A 99 -9.60 -0.65 -4.29
N GLN A 100 -9.29 0.11 -5.34
CA GLN A 100 -8.62 1.40 -5.17
C GLN A 100 -9.45 2.38 -4.34
N ALA A 101 -10.76 2.47 -4.58
CA ALA A 101 -11.66 3.31 -3.81
C ALA A 101 -11.65 2.88 -2.34
N LEU A 102 -11.71 1.57 -2.05
CA LEU A 102 -11.62 1.05 -0.69
C LEU A 102 -10.27 1.40 -0.03
N HIS A 103 -9.17 1.36 -0.78
CA HIS A 103 -7.85 1.73 -0.28
C HIS A 103 -7.77 3.22 0.04
N ARG A 104 -8.26 4.08 -0.86
CA ARG A 104 -8.33 5.54 -0.62
C ARG A 104 -9.23 5.86 0.57
N GLN A 105 -10.38 5.20 0.68
CA GLN A 105 -11.29 5.35 1.83
C GLN A 105 -10.62 4.95 3.13
N HIS A 106 -9.85 3.85 3.12
CA HIS A 106 -9.09 3.42 4.28
C HIS A 106 -8.09 4.48 4.74
N ILE A 107 -7.22 4.93 3.83
CA ILE A 107 -6.20 5.96 4.15
C ILE A 107 -6.88 7.26 4.60
N GLY A 108 -7.91 7.70 3.88
CA GLY A 108 -8.68 8.90 4.21
C GLY A 108 -9.28 8.85 5.61
N ALA A 109 -9.84 7.70 6.00
CA ALA A 109 -10.38 7.49 7.33
C ALA A 109 -9.30 7.56 8.43
N GLN A 110 -8.10 7.00 8.18
CA GLN A 110 -6.99 7.11 9.15
C GLN A 110 -6.50 8.54 9.30
N VAL A 111 -6.35 9.27 8.18
CA VAL A 111 -5.97 10.69 8.19
C VAL A 111 -6.99 11.50 8.98
N LYS A 112 -8.28 11.28 8.71
CA LYS A 112 -9.38 11.93 9.44
C LYS A 112 -9.29 11.66 10.94
N ALA A 113 -9.15 10.40 11.34
CA ALA A 113 -9.09 10.00 12.73
C ALA A 113 -7.87 10.61 13.46
N ALA A 114 -6.69 10.55 12.84
CA ALA A 114 -5.46 11.14 13.39
C ALA A 114 -5.56 12.68 13.48
N ARG A 115 -6.17 13.33 12.48
CA ARG A 115 -6.44 14.76 12.49
C ARG A 115 -7.35 15.15 13.66
N GLU A 116 -8.45 14.44 13.84
CA GLU A 116 -9.43 14.69 14.89
C GLU A 116 -8.83 14.44 16.29
N ALA A 117 -8.01 13.40 16.44
CA ALA A 117 -7.29 13.13 17.69
C ALA A 117 -6.31 14.25 18.08
N ARG A 118 -5.81 15.01 17.10
CA ARG A 118 -4.97 16.21 17.32
C ARG A 118 -5.76 17.51 17.46
N GLY A 119 -7.08 17.46 17.37
CA GLY A 119 -7.94 18.64 17.48
C GLY A 119 -7.86 19.59 16.28
N TYR A 120 -7.30 19.14 15.15
CA TYR A 120 -7.24 19.97 13.95
C TYR A 120 -8.54 19.92 13.15
N THR A 121 -8.98 21.07 12.64
CA THR A 121 -9.99 21.14 11.58
C THR A 121 -9.38 20.82 10.21
N GLN A 122 -10.21 20.45 9.24
CA GLN A 122 -9.76 20.23 7.85
C GLN A 122 -9.05 21.46 7.28
N SER A 123 -9.56 22.67 7.56
CA SER A 123 -8.94 23.92 7.09
C SER A 123 -7.59 24.19 7.73
N GLN A 124 -7.42 23.89 9.02
CA GLN A 124 -6.12 24.06 9.70
C GLN A 124 -5.06 23.15 9.11
N ILE A 125 -5.35 21.85 8.97
CA ILE A 125 -4.37 20.93 8.38
C ILE A 125 -4.07 21.28 6.93
N ALA A 126 -5.08 21.68 6.15
CA ALA A 126 -4.90 22.08 4.76
C ALA A 126 -3.91 23.25 4.62
N ASN A 127 -4.07 24.26 5.47
CA ASN A 127 -3.16 25.41 5.52
C ASN A 127 -1.73 24.99 5.92
N LEU A 128 -1.59 24.07 6.87
CA LEU A 128 -0.28 23.60 7.35
C LEU A 128 0.49 22.80 6.29
N ILE A 129 -0.21 22.02 5.46
CA ILE A 129 0.40 21.21 4.38
C ILE A 129 0.35 21.87 2.99
N GLY A 130 -0.16 23.10 2.90
CA GLY A 130 -0.17 23.90 1.67
C GLY A 130 -1.16 23.41 0.60
N VAL A 131 -2.32 22.89 0.99
CA VAL A 131 -3.38 22.40 0.08
C VAL A 131 -4.73 23.08 0.37
N SER A 132 -5.73 22.83 -0.47
CA SER A 132 -7.08 23.35 -0.22
C SER A 132 -7.83 22.54 0.85
N PRO A 133 -8.74 23.15 1.64
CA PRO A 133 -9.62 22.42 2.54
C PRO A 133 -10.51 21.38 1.82
N ASP A 134 -10.91 21.68 0.57
CA ASP A 134 -11.66 20.74 -0.29
C ASP A 134 -10.85 19.47 -0.59
N PHE A 135 -9.54 19.62 -0.89
CA PHE A 135 -8.66 18.48 -1.11
C PHE A 135 -8.65 17.56 0.12
N VAL A 136 -8.48 18.12 1.32
CA VAL A 136 -8.48 17.34 2.57
C VAL A 136 -9.84 16.66 2.79
N SER A 137 -10.95 17.38 2.59
CA SER A 137 -12.30 16.83 2.71
C SER A 137 -12.57 15.66 1.75
N ARG A 138 -12.17 15.78 0.49
CA ARG A 138 -12.30 14.71 -0.51
C ARG A 138 -11.37 13.54 -0.22
N ALA A 139 -10.14 13.83 0.22
CA ALA A 139 -9.16 12.82 0.57
C ALA A 139 -9.61 11.98 1.77
N GLU A 140 -10.12 12.61 2.82
CA GLU A 140 -10.65 11.92 4.02
C GLU A 140 -11.85 11.01 3.71
N ARG A 141 -12.57 11.29 2.62
CA ARG A 141 -13.68 10.47 2.12
C ARG A 141 -13.25 9.43 1.08
N GLY A 142 -11.96 9.39 0.71
CA GLY A 142 -11.41 8.48 -0.29
C GLY A 142 -11.75 8.83 -1.74
N GLU A 143 -12.29 10.04 -1.99
CA GLU A 143 -12.68 10.50 -3.34
C GLU A 143 -11.49 10.99 -4.18
N THR A 144 -10.37 11.31 -3.54
CA THR A 144 -9.10 11.61 -4.20
C THR A 144 -7.97 10.89 -3.49
N SER A 145 -6.96 10.48 -4.25
CA SER A 145 -5.74 9.90 -3.69
C SER A 145 -4.90 11.00 -3.04
N ILE A 146 -4.27 10.70 -1.91
CA ILE A 146 -3.26 11.55 -1.28
C ILE A 146 -1.89 11.13 -1.85
N PRO A 147 -1.17 12.01 -2.55
CA PRO A 147 0.19 11.71 -3.01
C PRO A 147 1.09 11.35 -1.84
N LEU A 148 2.03 10.40 -2.04
CA LEU A 148 2.89 9.89 -0.96
C LEU A 148 3.61 11.01 -0.19
N HIS A 149 4.15 12.01 -0.89
CA HIS A 149 4.84 13.14 -0.24
C HIS A 149 3.91 13.95 0.69
N GLN A 150 2.64 14.15 0.31
CA GLN A 150 1.65 14.79 1.17
C GLN A 150 1.24 13.88 2.32
N LEU A 151 1.11 12.58 2.08
CA LEU A 151 0.77 11.63 3.14
C LEU A 151 1.87 11.54 4.21
N THR A 152 3.14 11.60 3.79
CA THR A 152 4.29 11.71 4.71
C THR A 152 4.22 13.01 5.52
N HIS A 153 3.97 14.15 4.87
CA HIS A 153 3.87 15.43 5.57
C HIS A 153 2.69 15.46 6.58
N ILE A 154 1.56 14.85 6.21
CA ILE A 154 0.42 14.65 7.12
C ILE A 154 0.82 13.78 8.31
N ALA A 155 1.52 12.67 8.09
CA ALA A 155 1.98 11.78 9.16
C ALA A 155 2.89 12.52 10.15
N ASP A 156 3.86 13.29 9.65
CA ASP A 156 4.77 14.11 10.45
C ASP A 156 4.00 15.15 11.27
N LEU A 157 3.09 15.90 10.63
CA LEU A 157 2.29 16.93 11.29
C LEU A 157 1.38 16.36 12.38
N LEU A 158 0.82 15.18 12.12
CA LEU A 158 -0.04 14.46 13.04
C LEU A 158 0.74 13.58 14.03
N LEU A 159 2.08 13.65 14.04
CA LEU A 159 3.03 12.77 14.75
C LEU A 159 2.50 11.33 14.89
N VAL A 160 2.19 10.72 13.76
CA VAL A 160 1.87 9.30 13.63
C VAL A 160 2.82 8.67 12.63
N ASP A 161 3.09 7.38 12.78
CA ASP A 161 3.86 6.66 11.77
C ASP A 161 3.07 6.57 10.46
N LEU A 162 3.75 6.76 9.32
CA LEU A 162 3.15 6.61 7.99
C LEU A 162 2.47 5.25 7.83
N ASP A 163 3.07 4.20 8.39
CA ASP A 163 2.54 2.83 8.35
C ASP A 163 1.18 2.72 9.03
N SER A 164 0.88 3.55 10.04
CA SER A 164 -0.41 3.54 10.72
C SER A 164 -1.54 4.12 9.85
N LEU A 165 -1.22 5.12 9.01
CA LEU A 165 -2.17 5.72 8.06
C LEU A 165 -2.47 4.79 6.89
N VAL A 166 -1.50 3.96 6.51
CA VAL A 166 -1.60 3.08 5.36
C VAL A 166 -2.14 1.71 5.75
N ALA A 167 -1.72 1.15 6.89
CA ALA A 167 -1.93 -0.24 7.30
C ALA A 167 -2.72 -0.44 8.60
N GLY A 168 -3.12 0.63 9.29
CA GLY A 168 -3.90 0.52 10.54
C GLY A 168 -5.23 -0.22 10.34
N PRO A 169 -5.83 -0.82 11.38
CA PRO A 169 -7.21 -1.32 11.28
C PRO A 169 -8.15 -0.15 10.97
N ALA A 170 -9.13 -0.34 10.09
CA ALA A 170 -10.12 0.68 9.77
C ALA A 170 -10.88 1.04 11.07
N SER A 171 -10.47 2.14 11.69
CA SER A 171 -10.92 2.70 12.98
C SER A 171 -10.60 1.92 14.28
N ILE A 172 -9.78 2.58 15.12
CA ILE A 172 -9.95 2.97 16.55
C ILE A 172 -8.73 2.63 17.43
N GLY A 173 -8.16 3.68 18.03
CA GLY A 173 -7.36 3.61 19.26
C GLY A 173 -6.43 4.81 19.43
N VAL A 174 -6.79 5.77 20.29
CA VAL A 174 -5.94 6.85 20.81
C VAL A 174 -4.56 6.29 21.22
N PRO A 175 -3.44 7.03 21.01
CA PRO A 175 -2.12 6.56 21.43
C PRO A 175 -2.09 6.32 22.94
N ALA A 176 -1.74 5.09 23.34
CA ALA A 176 -1.31 4.79 24.69
C ALA A 176 0.14 5.26 24.87
N HIS A 177 0.34 6.56 25.11
CA HIS A 177 1.51 7.04 25.84
C HIS A 177 1.26 8.47 26.37
N GLU A 178 0.65 8.58 27.56
CA GLU A 178 0.83 9.62 28.59
C GLU A 178 -0.35 9.59 29.57
N ALA A 179 -0.41 8.55 30.41
CA ALA A 179 -1.28 8.51 31.58
C ALA A 179 -0.63 7.66 32.69
N GLU A 180 0.64 7.94 33.01
CA GLU A 180 1.25 7.42 34.23
C GLU A 180 2.34 8.38 34.72
N LEU A 181 1.89 9.47 35.36
CA LEU A 181 2.63 10.29 36.34
C LEU A 181 1.63 11.25 37.02
N ALA A 182 0.54 10.67 37.55
CA ALA A 182 -0.35 11.32 38.50
C ALA A 182 -1.04 10.26 39.38
N ALA A 183 -0.25 9.34 39.94
CA ALA A 183 -0.62 8.47 41.06
C ALA A 183 0.67 7.78 41.56
N GLY A 184 1.39 8.46 42.45
CA GLY A 184 2.63 7.99 43.07
C GLY A 184 3.33 9.13 43.79
#